data_AF-A0A968MTM2-F1
#
_entry.id   AF-A0A968MTM2-F1
#
_cell.length_a   1.000
_cell.length_b   1.000
_cell.length_c   1.000
_cell.angle_alpha   90.00
_cell.angle_beta   90.00
_cell.angle_gamma   90.00
#
_symmetry.space_group_name_H-M   'P 1'
#
loop_
_entity.id
_entity.type
_entity.pdbx_description
1 polymer ?
#
loop_
_entity_poly.entity_id
_entity_poly.type
_entity_poly.pdbx_seq_one_letter_code
_entity_poly.pdbx_strand_id
1 'polypeptide(L)'
;MFYENESEKDTAYTERYLSQFAEMIERDRNHASVIMWSLGNESVWGQNFQKEYEYAKITDASRPVIFPNFGGIPDGVKCFDLDYVHYPTYSGNNLYHAETRDFSNPDVVVLNDEWAHVPCYMTETLKEEPGARDFWGESIKRFWDNISASDGAGGAIWCMVDEYFMLPDSCQGTGEWGWVDIWRRKNPNFGTLKKRIHQSRYQYQILMLLKAELLFLYL
;
A
#
# COMPACT_ATOMS: atom_id res chain seq x y z
N MET A 1 1.64 -0.07 17.82
CA MET A 1 2.13 0.94 18.77
C MET A 1 1.23 2.15 18.57
N PHE A 2 0.19 2.31 19.40
CA PHE A 2 -0.75 3.44 19.28
C PHE A 2 -0.25 4.53 20.22
N TYR A 3 0.13 5.68 19.67
CA TYR A 3 0.72 6.79 20.41
C TYR A 3 -0.33 7.47 21.32
N GLU A 4 0.12 8.01 22.45
CA GLU A 4 -0.71 8.72 23.45
C GLU A 4 -1.31 10.05 22.93
N ASN A 5 -1.00 10.48 21.70
CA ASN A 5 -1.50 11.71 21.10
C ASN A 5 -2.24 11.40 19.79
N GLU A 6 -3.58 11.41 19.86
CA GLU A 6 -4.51 11.21 18.73
C GLU A 6 -4.56 12.46 17.82
N SER A 7 -3.45 12.77 17.14
CA SER A 7 -3.32 13.94 16.27
C SER A 7 -4.34 13.96 15.13
N GLU A 8 -4.88 12.81 14.73
CA GLU A 8 -5.94 12.66 13.75
C GLU A 8 -7.28 13.23 14.23
N LYS A 9 -7.47 13.32 15.56
CA LYS A 9 -8.67 13.90 16.19
C LYS A 9 -8.43 15.30 16.76
N ASP A 10 -7.20 15.69 17.03
CA ASP A 10 -6.90 17.00 17.62
C ASP A 10 -6.96 18.14 16.56
N THR A 11 -7.81 19.14 16.79
CA THR A 11 -7.97 20.30 15.91
C THR A 11 -6.72 21.17 15.82
N ALA A 12 -5.84 21.13 16.82
CA ALA A 12 -4.56 21.85 16.79
C ALA A 12 -3.68 21.40 15.62
N TYR A 13 -3.88 20.18 15.11
CA TYR A 13 -3.14 19.62 13.98
C TYR A 13 -3.87 19.74 12.64
N THR A 14 -5.13 20.20 12.61
CA THR A 14 -5.93 20.28 11.37
C THR A 14 -5.18 20.99 10.23
N GLU A 15 -4.53 22.12 10.52
CA GLU A 15 -3.78 22.88 9.52
C GLU A 15 -2.62 22.07 8.94
N ARG A 16 -1.94 21.27 9.77
CA ARG A 16 -0.80 20.45 9.35
C ARG A 16 -1.23 19.31 8.43
N TYR A 17 -2.36 18.67 8.70
CA TYR A 17 -2.95 17.66 7.80
C TYR A 17 -3.33 18.30 6.46
N LEU A 18 -4.23 19.30 6.51
CA LEU A 18 -4.78 19.92 5.30
C LEU A 18 -3.73 20.60 4.41
N SER A 19 -2.74 21.28 4.98
CA SER A 19 -1.73 22.00 4.19
C SER A 19 -0.89 21.04 3.34
N GLN A 20 -0.37 19.97 3.93
CA GLN A 20 0.45 18.98 3.23
C GLN A 20 -0.35 18.26 2.15
N PHE A 21 -1.59 17.89 2.45
CA PHE A 21 -2.47 17.23 1.49
C PHE A 21 -2.88 18.17 0.34
N ALA A 22 -3.18 19.43 0.64
CA ALA A 22 -3.48 20.44 -0.37
C ALA A 22 -2.30 20.71 -1.30
N GLU A 23 -1.07 20.82 -0.75
CA GLU A 23 0.15 20.99 -1.55
C GLU A 23 0.37 19.81 -2.51
N MET A 24 0.15 18.57 -2.06
CA MET A 24 0.23 17.38 -2.90
C MET A 24 -0.77 17.45 -4.07
N ILE A 25 -2.04 17.74 -3.79
CA ILE A 25 -3.07 17.83 -4.84
C ILE A 25 -2.76 18.95 -5.83
N GLU A 26 -2.45 20.16 -5.36
CA GLU A 26 -2.17 21.30 -6.22
C GLU A 26 -0.95 21.07 -7.12
N ARG A 27 0.08 20.40 -6.58
CA ARG A 27 1.27 20.03 -7.35
C ARG A 27 0.95 18.98 -8.42
N ASP A 28 0.20 17.94 -8.07
CA ASP A 28 0.17 16.71 -8.87
C ASP A 28 -1.13 16.48 -9.68
N ARG A 29 -2.22 17.24 -9.45
CA ARG A 29 -3.54 16.99 -10.08
C ARG A 29 -3.57 17.05 -11.61
N ASN A 30 -2.59 17.69 -12.24
CA ASN A 30 -2.50 17.79 -13.70
C ASN A 30 -1.73 16.61 -14.34
N HIS A 31 -1.27 15.64 -13.54
CA HIS A 31 -0.62 14.44 -14.04
C HIS A 31 -1.64 13.32 -14.27
N ALA A 32 -1.81 12.90 -15.52
CA ALA A 32 -2.71 11.80 -15.90
C ALA A 32 -2.29 10.44 -15.31
N SER A 33 -1.01 10.29 -14.93
CA SER A 33 -0.50 9.09 -14.26
C SER A 33 -0.93 8.99 -12.79
N VAL A 34 -1.32 10.11 -12.18
CA VAL A 34 -1.96 10.09 -10.85
C VAL A 34 -3.42 9.74 -11.08
N ILE A 35 -3.87 8.65 -10.50
CA ILE A 35 -5.23 8.14 -10.71
C ILE A 35 -6.05 8.03 -9.43
N MET A 36 -5.45 8.29 -8.27
CA MET A 36 -6.09 8.24 -6.96
C MET A 36 -5.30 9.07 -5.94
N TRP A 37 -5.94 9.45 -4.84
CA TRP A 37 -5.31 10.12 -3.70
C TRP A 37 -5.35 9.23 -2.46
N SER A 38 -4.23 9.08 -1.75
CA SER A 38 -4.20 8.42 -0.44
C SER A 38 -4.18 9.48 0.65
N LEU A 39 -5.02 9.33 1.67
CA LEU A 39 -5.02 10.25 2.82
C LEU A 39 -3.92 9.90 3.84
N GLY A 40 -3.45 8.65 3.87
CA GLY A 40 -2.41 8.24 4.81
C GLY A 40 -2.02 6.77 4.69
N ASN A 41 -1.21 6.31 5.64
CA ASN A 41 -0.80 4.92 5.81
C ASN A 41 -0.94 4.50 7.27
N GLU A 42 -1.32 3.25 7.52
CA GLU A 42 -1.40 2.66 8.88
C GLU A 42 -2.02 3.61 9.93
N SER A 43 -3.01 4.37 9.48
CA SER A 43 -3.61 5.45 10.24
C SER A 43 -4.97 5.02 10.79
N VAL A 44 -5.39 5.67 11.86
CA VAL A 44 -6.75 5.53 12.41
C VAL A 44 -7.57 6.73 11.94
N TRP A 45 -8.86 6.50 11.68
CA TRP A 45 -9.72 7.60 11.28
C TRP A 45 -9.82 8.68 12.37
N GLY A 46 -9.83 9.92 11.93
CA GLY A 46 -10.09 11.09 12.77
C GLY A 46 -10.61 12.25 11.93
N GLN A 47 -11.12 13.28 12.59
CA GLN A 47 -11.73 14.44 11.92
C GLN A 47 -10.78 15.19 10.99
N ASN A 48 -9.46 15.07 11.19
CA ASN A 48 -8.48 15.67 10.28
C ASN A 48 -8.44 14.95 8.93
N PHE A 49 -8.44 13.61 8.90
CA PHE A 49 -8.58 12.83 7.66
C PHE A 49 -9.95 13.05 6.99
N GLN A 50 -11.01 13.23 7.77
CA GLN A 50 -12.32 13.57 7.22
C GLN A 50 -12.28 14.90 6.44
N LYS A 51 -11.59 15.92 6.96
CA LYS A 51 -11.42 17.20 6.28
C LYS A 51 -10.57 17.08 5.01
N GLU A 52 -9.54 16.23 5.01
CA GLU A 52 -8.75 15.95 3.80
C GLU A 52 -9.59 15.26 2.72
N TYR A 53 -10.40 14.26 3.10
CA TYR A 53 -11.35 13.61 2.20
C TYR A 53 -12.30 14.63 1.56
N GLU A 54 -12.94 15.48 2.38
CA GLU A 54 -13.83 16.55 1.90
C GLU A 54 -13.11 17.53 0.97
N TYR A 55 -11.89 17.93 1.33
CA TYR A 55 -11.05 18.79 0.49
C TYR A 55 -10.76 18.15 -0.87
N ALA A 56 -10.41 16.87 -0.92
CA ALA A 56 -10.20 16.14 -2.18
C ALA A 56 -11.46 16.12 -3.04
N LYS A 57 -12.62 15.85 -2.44
CA LYS A 57 -13.90 15.80 -3.18
C LYS A 57 -14.31 17.15 -3.76
N ILE A 58 -13.93 18.26 -3.13
CA ILE A 58 -14.17 19.61 -3.64
C ILE A 58 -13.14 19.99 -4.71
N THR A 59 -11.86 19.70 -4.46
CA THR A 59 -10.74 20.22 -5.25
C THR A 59 -10.45 19.37 -6.50
N ASP A 60 -10.63 18.05 -6.41
CA ASP A 60 -10.40 17.12 -7.50
C ASP A 60 -11.35 15.90 -7.40
N ALA A 61 -12.60 16.10 -7.81
CA ALA A 61 -13.59 15.03 -7.89
C ALA A 61 -13.31 13.99 -9.00
N SER A 62 -12.29 14.22 -9.85
CA SER A 62 -11.99 13.30 -10.97
C SER A 62 -11.26 12.03 -10.55
N ARG A 63 -10.75 11.98 -9.31
CA ARG A 63 -9.97 10.86 -8.77
C ARG A 63 -10.59 10.28 -7.49
N PRO A 64 -10.63 8.94 -7.34
CA PRO A 64 -11.01 8.30 -6.10
C PRO A 64 -9.99 8.58 -4.98
N VAL A 65 -10.49 8.56 -3.75
CA VAL A 65 -9.68 8.63 -2.52
C VAL A 65 -9.60 7.26 -1.85
N ILE A 66 -8.43 6.92 -1.31
CA ILE A 66 -8.21 5.72 -0.48
C ILE A 66 -7.75 6.13 0.92
N PHE A 67 -8.08 5.32 1.93
CA PHE A 67 -7.63 5.54 3.30
C PHE A 67 -7.46 4.21 4.05
N PRO A 68 -6.35 4.03 4.80
CA PRO A 68 -6.17 2.91 5.73
C PRO A 68 -7.18 2.94 6.87
N ASN A 69 -8.10 1.96 6.91
CA ASN A 69 -9.17 1.92 7.90
C ASN A 69 -8.84 1.12 9.19
N PHE A 70 -7.60 1.12 9.68
CA PHE A 70 -7.17 0.19 10.75
C PHE A 70 -7.93 0.27 12.09
N GLY A 71 -8.63 1.39 12.35
CA GLY A 71 -9.46 1.58 13.55
C GLY A 71 -10.96 1.62 13.30
N GLY A 72 -11.41 1.44 12.06
CA GLY A 72 -12.80 1.67 11.67
C GLY A 72 -13.11 3.15 11.43
N ILE A 73 -14.14 3.39 10.62
CA ILE A 73 -14.76 4.70 10.38
C ILE A 73 -16.16 4.66 11.00
N PRO A 74 -16.61 5.73 11.69
CA PRO A 74 -17.94 5.75 12.29
C PRO A 74 -19.07 5.49 11.29
N ASP A 75 -20.13 4.82 11.74
CA ASP A 75 -21.29 4.51 10.90
C ASP A 75 -21.86 5.78 10.23
N GLY A 76 -22.12 5.68 8.92
CA GLY A 76 -22.66 6.77 8.12
C GLY A 76 -21.65 7.84 7.70
N VAL A 77 -20.38 7.72 8.10
CA VAL A 77 -19.29 8.57 7.62
C VAL A 77 -18.62 7.91 6.42
N LYS A 78 -18.47 8.67 5.32
CA LYS A 78 -17.68 8.24 4.15
C LYS A 78 -16.37 9.02 4.11
N CYS A 79 -15.24 8.31 4.14
CA CYS A 79 -13.89 8.88 4.14
C CYS A 79 -12.97 8.28 3.05
N PHE A 80 -13.50 7.42 2.18
CA PHE A 80 -12.79 6.83 1.03
C PHE A 80 -13.79 6.44 -0.08
N ASP A 81 -13.30 6.26 -1.30
CA ASP A 81 -14.05 5.81 -2.47
C ASP A 81 -13.71 4.37 -2.89
N LEU A 82 -12.48 3.92 -2.61
CA LEU A 82 -12.06 2.53 -2.78
C LEU A 82 -11.60 2.00 -1.43
N ASP A 83 -11.98 0.77 -1.15
CA ASP A 83 -11.54 0.07 0.06
C ASP A 83 -10.09 -0.37 -0.09
N TYR A 84 -9.46 -0.53 1.06
CA TYR A 84 -8.02 -0.55 1.20
C TYR A 84 -7.62 -1.75 2.06
N VAL A 85 -6.81 -2.64 1.51
CA VAL A 85 -6.47 -3.92 2.16
C VAL A 85 -4.96 -4.17 2.15
N HIS A 86 -4.36 -4.09 3.35
CA HIS A 86 -3.01 -4.58 3.58
C HIS A 86 -2.98 -6.09 3.77
N TYR A 87 -2.02 -6.73 3.11
CA TYR A 87 -1.63 -8.13 3.30
C TYR A 87 -2.84 -9.09 3.38
N PRO A 88 -3.70 -9.13 2.34
CA PRO A 88 -4.78 -10.11 2.31
C PRO A 88 -4.20 -11.53 2.37
N THR A 89 -5.01 -12.48 2.85
CA THR A 89 -4.67 -13.90 2.68
C THR A 89 -4.58 -14.26 1.20
N TYR A 90 -4.01 -15.42 0.88
CA TYR A 90 -3.96 -15.92 -0.50
C TYR A 90 -5.36 -16.13 -1.12
N SER A 91 -6.41 -16.22 -0.29
CA SER A 91 -7.80 -16.31 -0.71
C SER A 91 -8.48 -14.94 -0.76
N GLY A 92 -7.74 -13.84 -0.61
CA GLY A 92 -8.29 -12.48 -0.73
C GLY A 92 -9.15 -12.03 0.44
N ASN A 93 -9.00 -12.66 1.60
CA ASN A 93 -9.68 -12.22 2.81
C ASN A 93 -8.75 -11.28 3.59
N ASN A 94 -9.30 -10.20 4.13
CA ASN A 94 -8.53 -9.30 4.97
C ASN A 94 -8.46 -9.87 6.41
N LEU A 95 -7.27 -9.80 7.01
CA LEU A 95 -7.00 -10.32 8.36
C LEU A 95 -7.47 -9.35 9.46
N TYR A 96 -7.62 -8.07 9.13
CA TYR A 96 -7.95 -6.98 10.05
C TYR A 96 -9.38 -6.45 9.85
N HIS A 97 -9.97 -6.64 8.66
CA HIS A 97 -11.35 -6.23 8.34
C HIS A 97 -12.12 -7.39 7.71
N ALA A 98 -13.23 -7.82 8.34
CA ALA A 98 -13.95 -9.03 7.95
C ALA A 98 -14.78 -8.92 6.65
N GLU A 99 -14.83 -7.74 6.02
CA GLU A 99 -15.76 -7.45 4.93
C GLU A 99 -15.23 -7.83 3.54
N THR A 100 -13.91 -7.95 3.36
CA THR A 100 -13.33 -8.41 2.11
C THR A 100 -13.29 -9.94 2.05
N ARG A 101 -13.87 -10.51 0.99
CA ARG A 101 -13.82 -11.94 0.71
C ARG A 101 -13.50 -12.19 -0.75
N ASP A 102 -12.59 -13.12 -1.02
CA ASP A 102 -12.22 -13.50 -2.38
C ASP A 102 -11.77 -12.28 -3.23
N PHE A 103 -11.07 -11.32 -2.60
CA PHE A 103 -10.65 -10.03 -3.18
C PHE A 103 -11.80 -9.11 -3.63
N SER A 104 -13.00 -9.30 -3.09
CA SER A 104 -14.19 -8.49 -3.37
C SER A 104 -14.83 -7.98 -2.09
N ASN A 105 -15.52 -6.85 -2.20
CA ASN A 105 -16.51 -6.35 -1.27
C ASN A 105 -17.74 -5.91 -2.11
N PRO A 106 -18.97 -6.33 -1.75
CA PRO A 106 -20.16 -6.03 -2.55
C PRO A 106 -20.49 -4.52 -2.64
N ASP A 107 -20.05 -3.74 -1.65
CA ASP A 107 -20.44 -2.33 -1.52
C ASP A 107 -19.39 -1.36 -2.06
N VAL A 108 -18.13 -1.82 -2.22
CA VAL A 108 -17.00 -0.97 -2.60
C VAL A 108 -15.90 -1.76 -3.30
N VAL A 109 -15.25 -1.14 -4.29
CA VAL A 109 -14.11 -1.74 -4.99
C VAL A 109 -12.91 -1.82 -4.05
N VAL A 110 -12.27 -2.99 -4.01
CA VAL A 110 -11.15 -3.27 -3.10
C VAL A 110 -9.81 -3.13 -3.84
N LEU A 111 -8.90 -2.35 -3.26
CA LEU A 111 -7.51 -2.23 -3.69
C LEU A 111 -6.58 -2.83 -2.62
N ASN A 112 -5.62 -3.65 -3.06
CA ASN A 112 -4.60 -4.22 -2.16
C ASN A 112 -3.33 -3.36 -2.23
N ASP A 113 -3.20 -2.36 -1.37
CA ASP A 113 -2.16 -1.33 -1.49
C ASP A 113 -0.76 -1.84 -1.11
N GLU A 114 -0.69 -2.79 -0.16
CA GLU A 114 0.53 -3.51 0.20
C GLU A 114 0.24 -5.00 0.30
N TRP A 115 0.85 -5.78 -0.58
CA TRP A 115 0.69 -7.24 -0.56
C TRP A 115 1.99 -7.94 -0.98
N ALA A 116 2.02 -9.27 -0.77
CA ALA A 116 3.14 -10.15 -1.12
C ALA A 116 4.53 -9.61 -0.75
N HIS A 117 4.70 -9.26 0.52
CA HIS A 117 5.99 -8.88 1.07
C HIS A 117 7.09 -9.85 0.61
N VAL A 118 8.20 -9.35 0.07
CA VAL A 118 9.36 -10.21 -0.29
C VAL A 118 9.85 -10.95 0.97
N PRO A 119 10.53 -12.11 0.86
CA PRO A 119 10.97 -12.90 2.01
C PRO A 119 12.13 -12.26 2.82
N CYS A 120 11.99 -11.01 3.23
CA CYS A 120 13.02 -10.18 3.89
C CYS A 120 13.28 -10.52 5.36
N TYR A 121 12.34 -11.21 6.03
CA TYR A 121 12.47 -11.56 7.45
C TYR A 121 13.10 -12.94 7.67
N MET A 122 13.48 -13.63 6.59
CA MET A 122 13.99 -14.99 6.61
C MET A 122 15.31 -15.09 5.81
N THR A 123 16.13 -14.05 5.87
CA THR A 123 17.38 -13.94 5.09
C THR A 123 18.36 -15.09 5.35
N GLU A 124 18.48 -15.56 6.60
CA GLU A 124 19.30 -16.74 6.91
C GLU A 124 18.73 -18.01 6.27
N THR A 125 17.41 -18.23 6.38
CA THR A 125 16.73 -19.35 5.72
C THR A 125 16.87 -19.27 4.20
N LEU A 126 16.88 -18.08 3.60
CA LEU A 126 17.06 -17.90 2.16
C LEU A 126 18.46 -18.27 1.65
N LYS A 127 19.47 -18.34 2.53
CA LYS A 127 20.81 -18.83 2.19
C LYS A 127 20.83 -20.35 2.07
N GLU A 128 20.07 -21.03 2.93
CA GLU A 128 19.99 -22.49 2.98
C GLU A 128 18.93 -23.05 2.02
N GLU A 129 17.78 -22.38 1.92
CA GLU A 129 16.58 -22.79 1.20
C GLU A 129 16.15 -21.71 0.18
N PRO A 130 16.86 -21.58 -0.96
CA PRO A 130 16.53 -20.58 -1.97
C PRO A 130 15.14 -20.79 -2.59
N GLY A 131 14.57 -22.00 -2.46
CA GLY A 131 13.20 -22.35 -2.89
C GLY A 131 12.09 -21.55 -2.21
N ALA A 132 12.36 -20.90 -1.07
CA ALA A 132 11.40 -19.97 -0.46
C ALA A 132 11.03 -18.80 -1.40
N ARG A 133 11.93 -18.41 -2.31
CA ARG A 133 11.64 -17.42 -3.37
C ARG A 133 10.65 -17.97 -4.39
N ASP A 134 10.71 -19.25 -4.71
CA ASP A 134 9.75 -19.88 -5.62
C ASP A 134 8.35 -19.95 -5.00
N PHE A 135 8.27 -20.22 -3.69
CA PHE A 135 7.01 -20.17 -2.93
C PHE A 135 6.42 -18.75 -2.91
N TRP A 136 7.23 -17.72 -2.63
CA TRP A 136 6.81 -16.32 -2.75
C TRP A 136 6.35 -15.99 -4.18
N GLY A 137 7.06 -16.44 -5.21
CA GLY A 137 6.62 -16.27 -6.58
C GLY A 137 5.28 -16.94 -6.90
N GLU A 138 5.01 -18.08 -6.28
CA GLU A 138 3.74 -18.78 -6.42
C GLU A 138 2.58 -18.02 -5.76
N SER A 139 2.80 -17.31 -4.65
CA SER A 139 1.78 -16.45 -4.05
C SER A 139 1.39 -15.30 -4.99
N ILE A 140 2.35 -14.71 -5.70
CA ILE A 140 2.10 -13.68 -6.71
C ILE A 140 1.20 -14.22 -7.83
N LYS A 141 1.51 -15.42 -8.34
CA LYS A 141 0.70 -16.05 -9.37
C LYS A 141 -0.73 -16.29 -8.88
N ARG A 142 -0.88 -16.85 -7.68
CA ARG A 142 -2.20 -17.16 -7.09
C ARG A 142 -3.05 -15.92 -6.88
N PHE A 143 -2.45 -14.82 -6.40
CA PHE A 143 -3.13 -13.54 -6.30
C PHE A 143 -3.70 -13.11 -7.65
N TRP A 144 -2.88 -13.07 -8.70
CA TRP A 144 -3.33 -12.64 -10.02
C TRP A 144 -4.35 -13.59 -10.66
N ASP A 145 -4.22 -14.90 -10.43
CA ASP A 145 -5.21 -15.88 -10.89
C ASP A 145 -6.56 -15.68 -10.16
N ASN A 146 -6.54 -15.43 -8.85
CA ASN A 146 -7.75 -15.28 -8.03
C ASN A 146 -8.44 -13.92 -8.24
N ILE A 147 -7.68 -12.82 -8.19
CA ILE A 147 -8.25 -11.47 -8.34
C ILE A 147 -8.80 -11.23 -9.75
N SER A 148 -8.28 -11.94 -10.77
CA SER A 148 -8.85 -11.87 -12.12
C SER A 148 -10.26 -12.46 -12.23
N ALA A 149 -10.70 -13.22 -11.22
CA ALA A 149 -12.04 -13.76 -11.11
C ALA A 149 -12.89 -12.98 -10.08
N SER A 150 -12.38 -11.88 -9.52
CA SER A 150 -13.08 -11.04 -8.55
C SER A 150 -13.38 -9.64 -9.13
N ASP A 151 -14.00 -8.79 -8.31
CA ASP A 151 -14.28 -7.38 -8.63
C ASP A 151 -13.19 -6.42 -8.06
N GLY A 152 -12.07 -6.98 -7.59
CA GLY A 152 -10.96 -6.23 -7.00
C GLY A 152 -10.08 -5.51 -8.03
N ALA A 153 -9.45 -4.40 -7.61
CA ALA A 153 -8.68 -3.49 -8.48
C ALA A 153 -7.19 -3.83 -8.62
N GLY A 154 -6.74 -5.02 -8.22
CA GLY A 154 -5.32 -5.39 -8.22
C GLY A 154 -4.62 -5.06 -6.90
N GLY A 155 -3.32 -4.81 -6.98
CA GLY A 155 -2.55 -4.37 -5.82
C GLY A 155 -1.07 -4.09 -6.05
N ALA A 156 -0.42 -3.48 -5.06
CA ALA A 156 0.99 -3.13 -5.08
C ALA A 156 1.84 -3.98 -4.11
N ILE A 157 2.97 -4.47 -4.62
CA ILE A 157 3.86 -5.36 -3.85
C ILE A 157 4.75 -4.51 -2.96
N TRP A 158 4.86 -4.86 -1.68
CA TRP A 158 5.75 -4.17 -0.74
C TRP A 158 7.13 -4.86 -0.64
N CYS A 159 8.26 -4.21 -0.94
CA CYS A 159 8.41 -2.92 -1.62
C CYS A 159 9.37 -3.04 -2.81
N MET A 160 9.60 -1.95 -3.55
CA MET A 160 10.40 -2.02 -4.78
C MET A 160 11.91 -2.13 -4.51
N VAL A 161 12.43 -1.36 -3.56
CA VAL A 161 13.87 -1.13 -3.39
C VAL A 161 14.31 -1.55 -1.98
N ASP A 162 15.43 -2.26 -1.88
CA ASP A 162 16.08 -2.55 -0.62
C ASP A 162 16.46 -1.24 0.09
N GLU A 163 16.27 -1.17 1.41
CA GLU A 163 16.64 0.01 2.19
C GLU A 163 17.86 -0.25 3.07
N TYR A 164 18.99 0.35 2.70
CA TYR A 164 20.14 0.54 3.59
C TYR A 164 20.31 2.03 3.87
N PHE A 165 20.28 2.40 5.15
CA PHE A 165 20.65 3.74 5.58
C PHE A 165 21.81 3.69 6.57
N MET A 166 22.70 4.65 6.39
CA MET A 166 23.87 4.86 7.24
C MET A 166 23.52 5.91 8.28
N LEU A 167 23.48 5.51 9.55
CA LEU A 167 23.58 6.47 10.65
C LEU A 167 25.07 6.71 10.96
N PRO A 168 25.42 7.84 11.59
CA PRO A 168 26.82 8.21 11.86
C PRO A 168 27.67 7.07 12.46
N ASP A 169 27.06 6.26 13.31
CA ASP A 169 27.76 5.22 14.08
C ASP A 169 27.50 3.79 13.58
N SER A 170 26.58 3.59 12.63
CA SER A 170 26.24 2.23 12.16
C SER A 170 25.40 2.22 10.88
N CYS A 171 25.58 1.16 10.08
CA CYS A 171 24.59 0.78 9.08
C CYS A 171 23.38 0.18 9.82
N GLN A 172 22.20 0.77 9.65
CA GLN A 172 20.98 0.37 10.37
C GLN A 172 19.91 -0.25 9.47
N GLY A 173 20.07 -0.17 8.14
CA GLY A 173 19.10 -0.78 7.23
C GLY A 173 19.24 -2.29 7.13
N THR A 174 18.10 -2.99 7.19
CA THR A 174 17.99 -4.44 7.00
C THR A 174 17.76 -4.73 5.51
N GLY A 175 18.74 -4.43 4.65
CA GLY A 175 18.48 -4.16 3.23
C GLY A 175 18.28 -5.37 2.29
N GLU A 176 17.27 -6.18 2.56
CA GLU A 176 16.67 -7.11 1.59
C GLU A 176 15.14 -6.94 1.54
N TRP A 177 14.65 -5.69 1.51
CA TRP A 177 13.23 -5.33 1.53
C TRP A 177 12.51 -5.38 0.18
N GLY A 178 13.26 -5.37 -0.92
CA GLY A 178 12.71 -5.18 -2.25
C GLY A 178 13.12 -6.23 -3.28
N TRP A 179 12.69 -5.99 -4.51
CA TRP A 179 13.13 -6.74 -5.68
C TRP A 179 14.21 -6.01 -6.49
N VAL A 180 14.63 -4.84 -6.04
CA VAL A 180 15.76 -4.08 -6.56
C VAL A 180 16.64 -3.68 -5.39
N ASP A 181 17.96 -3.73 -5.53
CA ASP A 181 18.86 -3.29 -4.46
C ASP A 181 19.00 -1.75 -4.39
N ILE A 182 19.68 -1.25 -3.36
CA ILE A 182 19.97 0.19 -3.16
C ILE A 182 20.68 0.86 -4.35
N TRP A 183 21.36 0.09 -5.19
CA TRP A 183 22.05 0.58 -6.39
C TRP A 183 21.17 0.48 -7.63
N ARG A 184 19.87 0.25 -7.46
CA ARG A 184 18.88 0.05 -8.52
C ARG A 184 19.16 -1.18 -9.39
N ARG A 185 19.93 -2.16 -8.89
CA ARG A 185 20.21 -3.41 -9.61
C ARG A 185 19.14 -4.44 -9.28
N LYS A 186 18.74 -5.20 -10.30
CA LYS A 186 17.75 -6.27 -10.17
C LYS A 186 18.32 -7.40 -9.34
N ASN A 187 17.70 -7.71 -8.21
CA ASN A 187 18.08 -8.85 -7.37
C ASN A 187 17.32 -10.13 -7.81
N PRO A 188 17.58 -11.30 -7.20
CA PRO A 188 16.89 -12.54 -7.57
C PRO A 188 15.36 -12.47 -7.49
N ASN A 189 14.78 -11.67 -6.56
CA ASN A 189 13.34 -11.50 -6.44
C ASN A 189 12.75 -10.83 -7.70
N PHE A 190 13.50 -9.94 -8.37
CA PHE A 190 13.05 -9.34 -9.64
C PHE A 190 12.78 -10.40 -10.72
N GLY A 191 13.68 -11.39 -10.84
CA GLY A 191 13.57 -12.45 -11.82
C GLY A 191 12.31 -13.28 -11.60
N THR A 192 12.07 -13.67 -10.35
CA THR A 192 10.86 -14.38 -9.92
C THR A 192 9.61 -13.56 -10.18
N LEU A 193 9.57 -12.30 -9.73
CA LEU A 193 8.45 -11.38 -9.94
C LEU A 193 8.10 -11.27 -11.43
N LYS A 194 9.09 -10.95 -12.27
CA LYS A 194 8.91 -10.80 -13.72
C LYS A 194 8.34 -12.07 -14.34
N LYS A 195 8.87 -13.24 -13.97
CA LYS A 195 8.41 -14.52 -14.49
C LYS A 195 6.97 -14.81 -14.09
N ARG A 196 6.60 -14.58 -12.84
CA ARG A 196 5.28 -14.93 -12.29
C ARG A 196 4.18 -13.99 -12.77
N ILE A 197 4.49 -12.70 -12.86
CA ILE A 197 3.64 -11.73 -13.55
C ILE A 197 3.43 -12.14 -15.01
N HIS A 198 4.49 -12.52 -15.72
CA HIS A 198 4.36 -12.92 -17.13
C HIS A 198 3.54 -14.21 -17.31
N GLN A 199 3.58 -15.12 -16.34
CA GLN A 199 2.81 -16.37 -16.33
C GLN A 199 1.36 -16.19 -15.89
N SER A 200 0.98 -15.05 -15.31
CA SER A 200 -0.41 -14.76 -15.06
C SER A 200 -1.11 -14.49 -16.39
N ARG A 201 -2.36 -14.94 -16.52
CA ARG A 201 -3.11 -14.85 -17.79
C ARG A 201 -3.43 -13.40 -18.19
N TYR A 202 -3.18 -12.42 -17.33
CA TYR A 202 -3.72 -11.06 -17.41
C TYR A 202 -2.66 -9.98 -17.20
N GLN A 203 -1.59 -10.02 -18.02
CA GLN A 203 -0.48 -9.06 -17.99
C GLN A 203 -0.89 -7.58 -18.06
N TYR A 204 -2.11 -7.28 -18.52
CA TYR A 204 -2.62 -5.93 -18.76
C TYR A 204 -3.37 -5.31 -17.58
N GLN A 205 -3.65 -6.05 -16.50
CA GLN A 205 -4.36 -5.55 -15.31
C GLN A 205 -3.41 -5.22 -14.14
N ILE A 206 -2.10 -5.31 -14.36
CA ILE A 206 -1.10 -5.14 -13.30
C ILE A 206 -0.79 -3.65 -13.17
N LEU A 207 -1.59 -2.97 -12.38
CA LEU A 207 -1.29 -1.63 -11.93
C LEU A 207 -0.24 -1.73 -10.81
N MET A 208 1.04 -1.62 -11.16
CA MET A 208 2.09 -1.40 -10.16
C MET A 208 1.96 0.05 -9.68
N LEU A 209 1.19 0.25 -8.62
CA LEU A 209 1.20 1.49 -7.86
C LEU A 209 2.49 1.53 -7.04
N LEU A 210 3.39 2.45 -7.38
CA LEU A 210 4.51 2.77 -6.52
C LEU A 210 4.01 3.76 -5.47
N LYS A 211 3.84 3.29 -4.24
CA LYS A 211 3.59 4.13 -3.07
C LYS A 211 4.84 4.99 -2.86
N ALA A 212 4.74 6.28 -3.10
CA ALA A 212 5.77 7.24 -2.71
C ALA A 212 5.33 7.88 -1.39
N GLU A 213 5.42 7.13 -0.29
CA GLU A 213 5.19 7.68 1.04
C GLU A 213 6.47 8.31 1.57
N LEU A 214 6.70 9.55 1.14
CA LEU A 214 7.58 10.47 1.84
C LEU A 214 6.72 11.26 2.82
N LEU A 215 6.47 10.72 4.02
CA LEU A 215 6.09 11.49 5.21
C LEU A 215 5.87 10.56 6.41
N PHE A 216 6.94 10.24 7.14
CA PHE A 216 6.93 10.02 8.59
C PHE A 216 8.39 9.95 9.09
N LEU A 217 9.08 11.07 9.05
CA LEU A 217 10.21 11.34 9.92
C LEU A 217 9.96 12.73 10.53
N TYR A 218 9.83 12.77 11.86
CA TYR A 218 9.52 13.93 12.71
C TYR A 218 8.04 14.26 12.95
N LEU A 219 7.42 13.43 13.79
CA LEU A 219 6.57 13.86 14.90
C LEU A 219 7.23 13.40 16.20
#